data_AF-A0A3D6C5X5-F1
#
_entry.id   AF-A0A3D6C5X5-F1
#
_cell.length_a   1.000
_cell.length_b   1.000
_cell.length_c   1.000
_cell.angle_alpha   90.00
_cell.angle_beta   90.00
_cell.angle_gamma   90.00
#
_symmetry.space_group_name_H-M   'P 1'
#
loop_
_entity.id
_entity.type
_entity.pdbx_description
1 polymer ?
#
loop_
_entity_poly.entity_id
_entity_poly.type
_entity_poly.pdbx_seq_one_letter_code
_entity_poly.pdbx_strand_id
1 'polypeptide(L)'
;MNSDRNIKIIPKEDAVFWMDGNGVWHNEHGPFEHPKIITYFNRSIQKDELGYFVSQDLEGTEERVYFPHEETAVFAVDIRKGDPVTLVLNTGAGIPVAPEQLYIENDALFMESPKHLIKFNQQTLAKMAGLFTETGQGLALVLNGKSYVIPEK
;
A
#
# COMPACT_ATOMS: atom_id res chain seq x y z
N MET A 1 23.38 -13.42 -22.88
CA MET A 1 22.33 -14.45 -22.80
C MET A 1 21.10 -13.77 -22.21
N ASN A 2 20.18 -13.30 -23.06
CA ASN A 2 18.85 -12.90 -22.62
C ASN A 2 18.04 -14.20 -22.54
N SER A 3 17.89 -14.73 -21.33
CA SER A 3 16.89 -15.74 -21.07
C SER A 3 15.56 -15.01 -21.01
N ASP A 4 14.76 -15.08 -22.08
CA ASP A 4 13.36 -14.69 -22.04
C ASP A 4 12.72 -15.51 -20.91
N ARG A 5 12.43 -14.87 -19.78
CA ARG A 5 11.70 -15.53 -18.70
C ARG A 5 10.34 -15.91 -19.26
N ASN A 6 9.94 -17.16 -19.06
CA ASN A 6 8.58 -17.57 -19.37
C ASN A 6 7.66 -16.82 -18.40
N ILE A 7 6.77 -15.97 -18.91
CA ILE A 7 5.82 -15.20 -18.08
C ILE A 7 4.42 -15.71 -18.37
N LYS A 8 3.73 -16.18 -17.32
CA LYS A 8 2.32 -16.52 -17.38
C LYS A 8 1.51 -15.40 -16.75
N ILE A 9 0.57 -14.83 -17.51
CA ILE A 9 -0.30 -13.76 -17.04
C ILE A 9 -1.69 -14.33 -16.76
N ILE A 10 -2.20 -14.08 -15.54
CA ILE A 10 -3.58 -14.33 -15.14
C ILE A 10 -4.26 -12.97 -14.99
N PRO A 11 -5.30 -12.67 -15.80
CA PRO A 11 -5.99 -11.40 -15.75
C PRO A 11 -6.90 -11.29 -14.52
N LYS A 12 -7.41 -10.08 -14.23
CA LYS A 12 -8.17 -9.79 -13.01
C LYS A 12 -9.45 -10.62 -12.89
N GLU A 13 -10.12 -10.84 -14.02
CA GLU A 13 -11.35 -11.61 -14.13
C GLU A 13 -11.20 -13.09 -13.78
N ASP A 14 -9.98 -13.62 -13.88
CA ASP A 14 -9.65 -15.01 -13.57
C ASP A 14 -9.04 -15.17 -12.16
N ALA A 15 -8.84 -14.07 -11.42
CA ALA A 15 -8.30 -14.10 -10.08
C ALA A 15 -9.34 -14.65 -9.08
N VAL A 16 -8.94 -15.67 -8.33
CA VAL A 16 -9.78 -16.29 -7.27
C VAL A 16 -9.65 -15.59 -5.91
N PHE A 17 -8.99 -14.43 -5.87
CA PHE A 17 -8.77 -13.64 -4.67
C PHE A 17 -8.79 -12.14 -5.01
N TRP A 18 -9.11 -11.32 -4.00
CA TRP A 18 -9.15 -9.87 -4.13
C TRP A 18 -8.73 -9.19 -2.82
N MET A 19 -8.50 -7.88 -2.87
CA MET A 19 -8.19 -7.06 -1.70
C MET A 19 -9.28 -6.01 -1.46
N ASP A 20 -9.79 -5.92 -0.23
CA ASP A 20 -10.75 -4.86 0.12
C ASP A 20 -10.06 -3.51 0.46
N GLY A 21 -10.86 -2.47 0.70
CA GLY A 21 -10.38 -1.11 0.97
C GLY A 21 -9.65 -0.96 2.31
N ASN A 22 -9.57 -2.02 3.11
CA ASN A 22 -8.82 -2.09 4.36
C ASN A 22 -7.51 -2.89 4.24
N GLY A 23 -7.21 -3.39 3.04
CA GLY A 23 -6.01 -4.19 2.78
C GLY A 23 -6.14 -5.64 3.22
N VAL A 24 -7.37 -6.13 3.42
CA VAL A 24 -7.64 -7.53 3.76
C VAL A 24 -7.81 -8.32 2.46
N TRP A 25 -7.10 -9.45 2.38
CA TRP A 25 -7.24 -10.39 1.27
C TRP A 25 -8.44 -11.31 1.50
N HIS A 26 -9.20 -11.55 0.45
CA HIS A 26 -10.38 -12.42 0.44
C HIS A 26 -10.32 -13.41 -0.72
N ASN A 27 -11.03 -14.53 -0.58
CA ASN A 27 -11.39 -15.45 -1.65
C ASN A 27 -12.86 -15.89 -1.51
N GLU A 28 -13.29 -16.87 -2.32
CA GLU A 28 -14.65 -17.42 -2.26
C GLU A 28 -15.06 -17.98 -0.88
N HIS A 29 -14.11 -18.29 0.00
CA HIS A 29 -14.34 -18.79 1.35
C HIS A 29 -14.28 -17.69 2.43
N GLY A 30 -14.04 -16.44 2.05
CA GLY A 30 -13.93 -15.30 2.95
C GLY A 30 -12.51 -14.77 3.12
N PRO A 31 -12.21 -14.06 4.22
CA PRO A 31 -10.92 -13.44 4.42
C PRO A 31 -9.81 -14.47 4.64
N PHE A 32 -8.60 -14.16 4.16
CA PHE A 32 -7.41 -14.94 4.50
C PHE A 32 -7.10 -14.79 5.98
N GLU A 33 -7.01 -15.91 6.70
CA GLU A 33 -6.71 -15.91 8.14
C GLU A 33 -5.23 -16.22 8.42
N HIS A 34 -4.56 -16.95 7.54
CA HIS A 34 -3.19 -17.41 7.78
C HIS A 34 -2.16 -16.29 7.57
N PRO A 35 -1.47 -15.80 8.63
CA PRO A 35 -0.61 -14.63 8.53
C PRO A 35 0.56 -14.79 7.56
N LYS A 36 1.06 -16.04 7.39
CA LYS A 36 2.13 -16.35 6.42
C LYS A 36 1.67 -16.17 4.97
N ILE A 37 0.43 -16.56 4.67
CA ILE A 37 -0.16 -16.40 3.33
C ILE A 37 -0.34 -14.91 3.06
N ILE A 38 -0.95 -14.17 3.99
CA ILE A 38 -1.15 -12.72 3.88
C ILE A 38 0.20 -12.00 3.68
N THR A 39 1.22 -12.36 4.48
CA THR A 39 2.56 -11.77 4.37
C THR A 39 3.19 -12.07 3.01
N TYR A 40 3.05 -13.30 2.53
CA TYR A 40 3.56 -13.69 1.22
C TYR A 40 2.88 -12.90 0.10
N PHE A 41 1.55 -12.88 0.07
CA PHE A 41 0.77 -12.12 -0.90
C PHE A 41 1.16 -10.64 -0.91
N ASN A 42 1.20 -10.01 0.27
CA ASN A 42 1.58 -8.61 0.39
C ASN A 42 2.99 -8.33 -0.15
N ARG A 43 3.97 -9.18 0.17
CA ARG A 43 5.35 -9.03 -0.34
C ARG A 43 5.47 -9.24 -1.85
N SER A 44 4.56 -10.01 -2.43
CA SER A 44 4.51 -10.25 -3.87
C SER A 44 3.80 -9.15 -4.66
N ILE A 45 3.19 -8.15 -4.00
CA ILE A 45 2.51 -7.05 -4.69
C ILE A 45 3.50 -6.22 -5.50
N GLN A 46 3.18 -6.05 -6.78
CA GLN A 46 3.85 -5.19 -7.72
C GLN A 46 2.81 -4.39 -8.51
N LYS A 47 3.28 -3.41 -9.28
CA LYS A 47 2.43 -2.56 -10.13
C LYS A 47 3.14 -2.24 -11.43
N ASP A 48 2.40 -2.33 -12.53
CA ASP A 48 2.78 -1.86 -13.85
C ASP A 48 1.60 -1.08 -14.49
N GLU A 49 1.64 -0.90 -15.81
CA GLU A 49 0.63 -0.18 -16.59
C GLU A 49 -0.76 -0.84 -16.57
N LEU A 50 -0.84 -2.15 -16.34
CA LEU A 50 -2.11 -2.89 -16.25
C LEU A 50 -2.70 -2.89 -14.83
N GLY A 51 -1.94 -2.39 -13.86
CA GLY A 51 -2.35 -2.21 -12.47
C GLY A 51 -1.57 -3.08 -11.49
N TYR A 52 -2.20 -3.41 -10.36
CA TYR A 52 -1.58 -4.23 -9.32
C TYR A 52 -1.69 -5.72 -9.64
N PHE A 53 -0.60 -6.44 -9.36
CA PHE A 53 -0.52 -7.89 -9.47
C PHE A 53 0.33 -8.47 -8.35
N VAL A 54 0.11 -9.76 -8.04
CA VAL A 54 1.05 -10.55 -7.26
C VAL A 54 1.88 -11.42 -8.18
N SER A 55 3.17 -11.55 -7.91
CA SER A 55 4.07 -12.42 -8.68
C SER A 55 4.58 -13.59 -7.86
N GLN A 56 4.72 -14.75 -8.50
CA GLN A 56 5.44 -15.90 -7.95
C GLN A 56 6.31 -16.57 -9.01
N ASP A 57 7.44 -17.13 -8.60
CA ASP A 57 8.27 -17.97 -9.45
C ASP A 57 7.84 -19.43 -9.30
N LEU A 58 7.42 -20.05 -10.40
CA LEU A 58 7.04 -21.46 -10.47
C LEU A 58 7.90 -22.16 -11.54
N GLU A 59 8.84 -22.99 -11.11
CA GLU A 59 9.68 -23.83 -11.99
C GLU A 59 10.36 -23.06 -13.14
N GLY A 60 10.82 -21.83 -12.86
CA GLY A 60 11.47 -20.97 -13.86
C GLY A 60 10.50 -20.17 -14.76
N THR A 61 9.19 -20.25 -14.48
CA THR A 61 8.15 -19.39 -15.04
C THR A 61 7.70 -18.37 -14.00
N GLU A 62 7.69 -17.10 -14.35
CA GLU A 62 7.12 -16.04 -13.51
C GLU A 62 5.61 -15.99 -13.77
N GLU A 63 4.80 -16.29 -12.76
CA GLU A 63 3.35 -16.12 -12.84
C GLU A 63 2.97 -14.75 -12.26
N ARG A 64 2.22 -13.95 -13.02
CA ARG A 64 1.66 -12.67 -12.59
C ARG A 64 0.15 -12.78 -12.55
N VAL A 65 -0.43 -12.56 -11.38
CA VAL A 65 -1.88 -12.56 -11.18
C VAL A 65 -2.32 -11.15 -10.86
N TYR A 66 -2.95 -10.49 -11.82
CA TYR A 66 -3.63 -9.23 -11.56
C TYR A 66 -4.88 -9.53 -10.74
N PHE A 67 -5.17 -8.71 -9.74
CA PHE A 67 -6.29 -8.97 -8.82
C PHE A 67 -7.20 -7.74 -8.68
N PRO A 68 -8.51 -7.95 -8.42
CA PRO A 68 -9.40 -6.87 -8.01
C PRO A 68 -8.97 -6.28 -6.67
N HIS A 69 -9.02 -4.96 -6.56
CA HIS A 69 -8.78 -4.26 -5.30
C HIS A 69 -9.64 -3.00 -5.20
N GLU A 70 -10.00 -2.61 -3.98
CA GLU A 70 -10.67 -1.33 -3.72
C GLU A 70 -9.62 -0.24 -3.46
N GLU A 71 -9.69 0.87 -4.19
CA GLU A 71 -8.82 2.06 -4.09
C GLU A 71 -7.33 1.81 -4.40
N THR A 72 -6.64 1.00 -3.59
CA THR A 72 -5.22 0.67 -3.74
C THR A 72 -4.88 -0.71 -3.15
N ALA A 73 -3.76 -1.28 -3.57
CA ALA A 73 -3.19 -2.49 -2.96
C ALA A 73 -2.07 -2.22 -1.94
N VAL A 74 -1.69 -0.94 -1.75
CA VAL A 74 -0.53 -0.57 -0.94
C VAL A 74 -0.96 0.25 0.27
N PHE A 75 -0.63 -0.27 1.45
CA PHE A 75 -1.02 0.30 2.73
C PHE A 75 0.22 0.63 3.54
N ALA A 76 0.24 1.80 4.18
CA ALA A 76 1.18 2.07 5.25
C ALA A 76 0.71 1.33 6.52
N VAL A 77 1.50 0.35 6.96
CA VAL A 77 1.17 -0.55 8.08
C VAL A 77 2.03 -0.33 9.32
N ASP A 78 3.14 0.39 9.16
CA ASP A 78 3.96 0.84 10.27
C ASP A 78 4.71 2.13 9.92
N ILE A 79 5.37 2.73 10.91
CA ILE A 79 6.34 3.81 10.75
C ILE A 79 7.64 3.48 11.46
N ARG A 80 8.75 3.93 10.89
CA ARG A 80 10.05 4.02 11.56
C ARG A 80 10.30 5.49 11.87
N LYS A 81 10.38 5.80 13.17
CA LYS A 81 10.73 7.14 13.65
C LYS A 81 12.23 7.38 13.37
N GLY A 82 12.54 8.58 12.93
CA GLY A 82 13.87 9.00 12.49
C GLY A 82 13.77 10.29 11.68
N ASP A 83 14.88 10.72 11.11
CA ASP A 83 14.92 11.84 10.17
C ASP A 83 15.53 11.33 8.84
N PRO A 84 14.70 11.05 7.81
CA PRO A 84 13.25 11.28 7.74
C PRO A 84 12.42 10.19 8.43
N VAL A 85 11.19 10.53 8.83
CA VAL A 85 10.17 9.54 9.22
C VAL A 85 9.83 8.69 8.00
N THR A 86 9.87 7.36 8.16
CA THR A 86 9.69 6.41 7.05
C THR A 86 8.45 5.56 7.28
N LEU A 87 7.57 5.48 6.28
CA LEU A 87 6.46 4.53 6.24
C LEU A 87 6.99 3.14 5.91
N VAL A 88 6.45 2.12 6.58
CA VAL A 88 6.61 0.71 6.21
C VAL A 88 5.33 0.29 5.51
N LEU A 89 5.46 -0.16 4.27
CA LEU A 89 4.35 -0.61 3.45
C LEU A 89 4.03 -2.08 3.73
N ASN A 90 2.80 -2.52 3.45
CA ASN A 90 2.42 -3.93 3.50
C ASN A 90 3.35 -4.82 2.64
N THR A 91 3.87 -4.28 1.54
CA THR A 91 4.88 -4.94 0.68
C THR A 91 6.23 -5.17 1.36
N GLY A 92 6.46 -4.56 2.52
CA GLY A 92 7.73 -4.57 3.26
C GLY A 92 8.69 -3.46 2.85
N ALA A 93 8.41 -2.73 1.77
CA ALA A 93 9.19 -1.58 1.35
C ALA A 93 9.10 -0.43 2.37
N GLY A 94 10.16 0.38 2.42
CA GLY A 94 10.19 1.62 3.19
C GLY A 94 10.16 2.83 2.26
N ILE A 95 9.33 3.82 2.56
CA ILE A 95 9.29 5.09 1.82
C ILE A 95 9.24 6.28 2.80
N PRO A 96 10.02 7.35 2.60
CA PRO A 96 9.91 8.55 3.43
C PRO A 96 8.50 9.14 3.39
N VAL A 97 8.03 9.68 4.50
CA VAL A 97 6.82 10.50 4.50
C VAL A 97 7.09 11.76 3.68
N ALA A 98 6.26 12.02 2.67
CA ALA A 98 6.32 13.21 1.84
C ALA A 98 5.06 14.05 2.11
N PRO A 99 5.13 15.08 3.00
CA PRO A 99 3.95 15.83 3.42
C PRO A 99 3.17 16.46 2.27
N GLU A 100 3.89 16.93 1.24
CA GLU A 100 3.28 17.62 0.09
C GLU A 100 2.54 16.68 -0.86
N GLN A 101 2.59 15.36 -0.60
CA GLN A 101 1.88 14.33 -1.35
C GLN A 101 0.72 13.73 -0.54
N LEU A 102 0.49 14.22 0.69
CA LEU A 102 -0.60 13.78 1.52
C LEU A 102 -1.91 14.46 1.13
N TYR A 103 -3.01 13.73 1.28
CA TYR A 103 -4.35 14.28 1.22
C TYR A 103 -5.33 13.39 1.97
N ILE A 104 -6.46 13.96 2.38
CA ILE A 104 -7.60 13.25 2.95
C ILE A 104 -8.69 13.16 1.89
N GLU A 105 -9.25 11.97 1.73
CA GLU A 105 -10.40 11.71 0.86
C GLU A 105 -11.26 10.64 1.54
N ASN A 106 -12.58 10.85 1.64
CA ASN A 106 -13.51 9.93 2.30
C ASN A 106 -13.05 9.45 3.69
N ASP A 107 -12.62 10.37 4.56
CA ASP A 107 -12.11 10.11 5.92
C ASP A 107 -10.84 9.23 5.99
N ALA A 108 -10.19 8.95 4.85
CA ALA A 108 -8.94 8.21 4.79
C ALA A 108 -7.78 9.14 4.41
N LEU A 109 -6.63 8.94 5.09
CA LEU A 109 -5.39 9.60 4.74
C LEU A 109 -4.67 8.80 3.65
N PHE A 110 -4.25 9.49 2.60
CA PHE A 110 -3.49 8.94 1.48
C PHE A 110 -2.17 9.68 1.31
N MET A 111 -1.20 9.00 0.69
CA MET A 111 0.00 9.61 0.12
C MET A 111 0.15 9.13 -1.33
N GLU A 112 0.34 10.06 -2.25
CA GLU A 112 0.75 9.74 -3.61
C GLU A 112 2.27 9.58 -3.70
N SER A 113 2.71 8.50 -4.32
CA SER A 113 4.09 8.30 -4.73
C SER A 113 4.14 8.07 -6.24
N PRO A 114 5.32 8.18 -6.89
CA PRO A 114 5.43 7.97 -8.34
C PRO A 114 4.89 6.61 -8.82
N LYS A 115 4.86 5.60 -7.94
CA LYS A 115 4.39 4.25 -8.27
C LYS A 115 3.03 3.92 -7.65
N HIS A 116 2.78 4.34 -6.42
CA HIS A 116 1.66 3.85 -5.60
C HIS A 116 0.82 5.00 -5.06
N LEU A 117 -0.50 4.79 -5.07
CA LEU A 117 -1.38 5.41 -4.09
C LEU A 117 -1.23 4.61 -2.79
N ILE A 118 -0.91 5.27 -1.68
CA ILE A 118 -0.66 4.61 -0.39
C ILE A 118 -1.74 5.04 0.59
N LYS A 119 -2.53 4.08 1.10
CA LYS A 119 -3.55 4.34 2.12
C LYS A 119 -2.99 4.08 3.52
N PHE A 120 -3.26 4.96 4.46
CA PHE A 120 -2.80 4.80 5.84
C PHE A 120 -3.79 3.95 6.62
N ASN A 121 -3.34 2.84 7.19
CA ASN A 121 -4.21 2.05 8.06
C ASN A 121 -4.34 2.70 9.45
N GLN A 122 -5.36 2.28 10.19
CA GLN A 122 -5.66 2.80 11.53
C GLN A 122 -4.49 2.64 12.51
N GLN A 123 -3.75 1.53 12.41
CA GLN A 123 -2.59 1.27 13.27
C GLN A 123 -1.46 2.28 13.02
N THR A 124 -1.19 2.61 11.76
CA THR A 124 -0.20 3.60 11.36
C THR A 124 -0.61 5.00 11.80
N LEU A 125 -1.89 5.36 11.58
CA LEU A 125 -2.43 6.65 12.04
C LEU A 125 -2.28 6.81 13.56
N ALA A 126 -2.59 5.78 14.34
CA ALA A 126 -2.41 5.80 15.79
C ALA A 126 -0.93 6.01 16.19
N LYS A 127 0.01 5.39 15.48
CA LYS A 127 1.46 5.59 15.72
C LYS A 127 1.94 6.99 15.31
N MET A 128 1.26 7.62 14.35
CA MET A 128 1.51 8.98 13.87
C MET A 128 0.74 10.06 14.62
N ALA A 129 -0.16 9.71 15.55
CA ALA A 129 -1.04 10.67 16.23
C ALA A 129 -0.31 11.89 16.81
N GLY A 130 0.85 11.68 17.44
CA GLY A 130 1.67 12.77 18.01
C GLY A 130 2.42 13.64 16.98
N LEU A 131 2.31 13.32 15.69
CA LEU A 131 2.81 14.14 14.58
C LEU A 131 1.69 14.98 13.96
N PHE A 132 0.43 14.78 14.32
CA PHE A 132 -0.67 15.58 13.80
C PHE A 132 -1.02 16.72 14.76
N THR A 133 -1.45 17.84 14.17
CA THR A 133 -2.02 18.98 14.91
C THR A 133 -3.20 19.54 14.13
N GLU A 134 -4.20 20.04 14.83
CA GLU A 134 -5.24 20.85 14.22
C GLU A 134 -4.74 22.28 14.02
N THR A 135 -5.14 22.88 12.90
CA THR A 135 -4.89 24.28 12.58
C THR A 135 -6.20 24.94 12.15
N GLY A 136 -6.25 26.26 12.04
CA GLY A 136 -7.42 26.95 11.48
C GLY A 136 -7.72 26.61 10.02
N GLN A 137 -6.83 25.87 9.33
CA GLN A 137 -6.96 25.43 7.95
C GLN A 137 -7.21 23.92 7.80
N GLY A 138 -7.39 23.19 8.93
CA GLY A 138 -7.58 21.75 8.94
C GLY A 138 -6.44 20.99 9.63
N LEU A 139 -6.41 19.68 9.41
CA LEU A 139 -5.38 18.79 9.95
C LEU A 139 -4.02 19.07 9.31
N ALA A 140 -2.97 19.15 10.13
CA ALA A 140 -1.61 19.31 9.65
C ALA A 140 -0.68 18.24 10.22
N LEU A 141 0.30 17.84 9.43
CA LEU A 141 1.42 17.00 9.85
C LEU A 141 2.59 17.89 10.27
N VAL A 142 3.17 17.62 11.44
CA VAL A 142 4.35 18.30 11.98
C VAL A 142 5.56 17.38 11.86
N LEU A 143 6.50 17.74 11.00
CA LEU A 143 7.78 17.06 10.84
C LEU A 143 8.92 18.06 11.04
N ASN A 144 9.91 17.70 11.85
CA ASN A 144 11.10 18.52 12.11
C ASN A 144 10.78 20.00 12.48
N GLY A 145 9.70 20.22 13.23
CA GLY A 145 9.24 21.55 13.64
C GLY A 145 8.52 22.37 12.56
N LYS A 146 8.38 21.84 11.33
CA LYS A 146 7.59 22.45 10.26
C LYS A 146 6.20 21.79 10.20
N SER A 147 5.18 22.63 10.05
CA SER A 147 3.78 22.21 9.88
C SER A 147 3.41 22.19 8.40
N TYR A 148 2.71 21.14 7.99
CA TYR A 148 2.24 20.90 6.63
C TYR A 148 0.74 20.61 6.67
N VAL A 149 -0.09 21.52 6.18
CA VAL A 149 -1.55 21.31 6.13
C VAL A 149 -1.86 20.21 5.12
N ILE A 150 -2.68 19.25 5.52
CA ILE A 150 -3.11 18.15 4.66
C ILE A 150 -4.41 18.58 3.97
N PRO A 151 -4.44 18.65 2.63
CA PRO A 151 -5.64 19.04 1.89
C PRO A 151 -6.71 17.96 1.94
N GLU A 152 -7.97 18.39 1.90
CA GLU A 152 -9.13 17.51 1.64
C GLU A 152 -9.46 17.53 0.14
N LYS A 153 -9.77 16.36 -0.44
CA LYS A 153 -10.22 16.18 -1.82
C LYS A 153 -11.69 15.80 -1.89
#